data_AF-A0A6I2R1Y3-F1
#
_entry.id   AF-A0A6I2R1Y3-F1
#
_cell.length_a   1.000
_cell.length_b   1.000
_cell.length_c   1.000
_cell.angle_alpha   90.00
_cell.angle_beta   90.00
_cell.angle_gamma   90.00
#
_symmetry.space_group_name_H-M   'P 1'
#
loop_
_entity.id
_entity.type
_entity.pdbx_description
1 polymer ?
#
loop_
_entity_poly.entity_id
_entity_poly.type
_entity_poly.pdbx_seq_one_letter_code
_entity_poly.pdbx_strand_id
1 'polypeptide(L)' 'MASTEAQKRAVKKAQAKCDAIMLRPPKEEGAAIRAAAFAAGQSTQQYVLQAARERMEREAGE' A
#
# COMPACT_ATOMS: atom_id res chain seq x y z
N MET A 1 -14.19 4.32 -19.09
CA MET A 1 -13.37 3.75 -20.20
C MET A 1 -12.80 2.43 -19.72
N ALA A 2 -12.87 1.36 -20.53
CA ALA A 2 -12.28 0.07 -20.16
C ALA A 2 -10.76 0.10 -20.41
N SER A 3 -9.97 -0.48 -19.48
CA SER A 3 -8.52 -0.57 -19.66
C SER A 3 -8.17 -1.44 -20.88
N THR A 4 -7.19 -1.00 -21.66
CA THR A 4 -6.71 -1.75 -22.83
C THR A 4 -5.99 -3.03 -22.40
N GLU A 5 -5.91 -4.01 -23.31
CA GLU A 5 -5.15 -5.24 -23.07
C GLU A 5 -3.67 -4.96 -22.71
N ALA A 6 -3.09 -3.93 -23.32
CA ALA A 6 -1.73 -3.49 -22.99
C ALA A 6 -1.61 -2.99 -21.55
N GLN A 7 -2.57 -2.19 -21.07
CA GLN A 7 -2.60 -1.69 -19.70
C GLN A 7 -2.74 -2.83 -18.68
N LYS A 8 -3.61 -3.81 -18.94
CA LYS A 8 -3.77 -4.99 -18.08
C LYS A 8 -2.47 -5.81 -17.97
N ARG A 9 -1.77 -6.02 -19.09
CA ARG A 9 -0.48 -6.73 -19.12
C ARG A 9 0.59 -5.98 -18.32
N ALA A 10 0.64 -4.66 -18.43
CA ALA A 10 1.57 -3.83 -17.67
C ALA A 10 1.32 -3.93 -16.16
N VAL A 11 0.05 -3.83 -15.72
CA VAL A 11 -0.34 -4.00 -14.32
C VAL A 11 0.05 -5.39 -13.80
N LYS A 12 -0.25 -6.45 -14.56
CA LYS A 12 0.12 -7.83 -14.17
C LYS A 12 1.63 -8.01 -14.03
N LYS A 13 2.43 -7.45 -14.94
CA LYS A 13 3.89 -7.51 -14.87
C LYS A 13 4.44 -6.75 -13.65
N ALA A 14 3.84 -5.62 -13.30
CA ALA A 14 4.21 -4.87 -12.10
C ALA A 14 3.86 -5.67 -10.83
N GLN A 15 2.64 -6.19 -10.75
CA GLN A 15 2.17 -7.00 -9.61
C GLN A 15 2.99 -8.28 -9.42
N ALA A 16 3.46 -8.92 -10.49
CA ALA A 16 4.31 -10.11 -10.40
C ALA A 16 5.65 -9.89 -9.67
N LYS A 17 6.09 -8.64 -9.52
CA LYS A 17 7.30 -8.27 -8.77
C LYS A 17 7.00 -7.89 -7.31
N CYS A 18 5.73 -7.76 -6.95
CA CYS A 18 5.29 -7.32 -5.64
C CYS A 18 4.71 -8.51 -4.87
N ASP A 19 5.02 -8.59 -3.58
CA ASP A 19 4.32 -9.53 -2.70
C ASP A 19 2.92 -8.99 -2.35
N ALA A 20 1.96 -9.91 -2.19
CA ALA A 20 0.56 -9.59 -1.93
C ALA A 20 0.23 -9.78 -0.45
N ILE A 21 0.26 -8.69 0.31
CA ILE A 21 -0.06 -8.70 1.75
C ILE A 21 -1.55 -8.34 1.94
N MET A 22 -2.36 -9.33 2.37
CA MET A 22 -3.77 -9.10 2.69
C MET A 22 -3.92 -8.68 4.16
N LEU A 23 -4.32 -7.42 4.38
CA LEU A 23 -4.60 -6.88 5.71
C LEU A 23 -6.11 -6.82 5.94
N ARG A 24 -6.57 -7.23 7.12
CA ARG A 24 -7.99 -7.20 7.52
C ARG A 24 -8.18 -6.50 8.88
N PRO A 25 -7.87 -5.19 8.98
CA PRO A 25 -8.14 -4.45 10.21
C PRO A 25 -9.66 -4.28 10.43
N PRO A 26 -10.08 -3.99 11.67
CA PRO A 26 -11.43 -3.51 11.96
C PRO A 26 -11.82 -2.34 11.05
N LYS A 27 -13.13 -2.17 10.78
CA LYS A 27 -13.62 -1.16 9.83
C LYS A 27 -13.23 0.26 10.24
N GLU A 28 -13.29 0.56 11.53
CA GLU A 28 -12.95 1.87 12.11
C GLU A 28 -11.47 2.18 11.92
N GLU A 29 -10.60 1.24 12.27
CA GLU A 29 -9.15 1.36 12.07
C GLU A 29 -8.81 1.52 10.58
N GLY A 30 -9.42 0.71 9.71
CA GLY A 30 -9.25 0.85 8.27
C GLY A 30 -9.70 2.22 7.74
N ALA A 31 -10.75 2.83 8.32
CA ALA A 31 -11.19 4.17 7.97
C ALA A 31 -10.18 5.24 8.44
N ALA A 32 -9.66 5.10 9.66
CA ALA A 32 -8.63 5.98 10.19
C ALA A 32 -7.35 5.94 9.34
N ILE A 33 -6.88 4.75 8.94
CA ILE A 33 -5.71 4.59 8.07
C ILE A 33 -5.94 5.28 6.72
N ARG A 34 -7.13 5.10 6.11
CA ARG A 34 -7.46 5.76 4.84
C ARG A 34 -7.50 7.29 4.97
N ALA A 35 -8.05 7.81 6.06
CA ALA A 35 -8.07 9.25 6.32
C ALA A 35 -6.66 9.82 6.52
N ALA A 36 -5.80 9.12 7.27
CA ALA A 36 -4.41 9.51 7.48
C ALA A 36 -3.60 9.48 6.17
N ALA A 37 -3.77 8.43 5.36
CA ALA A 37 -3.14 8.35 4.04
C ALA A 37 -3.58 9.49 3.12
N PHE A 38 -4.87 9.83 3.11
CA PHE A 38 -5.39 10.97 2.36
C PHE A 38 -4.80 12.30 2.83
N ALA A 39 -4.73 12.53 4.14
CA ALA A 39 -4.11 13.73 4.72
C ALA A 39 -2.62 13.84 4.38
N ALA A 40 -1.91 12.70 4.28
CA ALA A 40 -0.51 12.63 3.85
C ALA A 40 -0.31 12.74 2.32
N GLY A 41 -1.40 12.81 1.52
CA GLY A 41 -1.32 12.86 0.06
C GLY A 41 -0.84 11.55 -0.58
N GLN A 42 -1.02 10.42 0.11
CA GLN A 42 -0.53 9.10 -0.28
C GLN A 42 -1.68 8.12 -0.56
N SER A 43 -1.38 7.06 -1.32
CA SER A 43 -2.28 5.91 -1.35
C SER A 43 -2.19 5.13 -0.04
N THR A 44 -3.28 4.47 0.36
CA THR A 44 -3.32 3.64 1.58
C THR A 44 -2.20 2.61 1.61
N GLN A 45 -1.86 2.00 0.46
CA GLN A 45 -0.77 1.03 0.37
C GLN A 45 0.59 1.68 0.62
N GLN A 46 0.87 2.85 0.03
CA GLN A 46 2.13 3.56 0.25
C GLN A 46 2.28 3.98 1.71
N TYR A 47 1.20 4.51 2.32
CA TYR A 47 1.17 4.92 3.71
C TYR A 47 1.51 3.76 4.67
N VAL A 48 0.88 2.60 4.48
CA VAL A 48 1.15 1.41 5.31
C VAL A 48 2.58 0.90 5.11
N LEU A 49 3.06 0.85 3.87
CA LEU A 49 4.43 0.39 3.59
C LEU A 49 5.49 1.35 4.13
N GLN A 50 5.23 2.66 4.11
CA GLN A 50 6.11 3.65 4.72
C GLN A 50 6.23 3.43 6.22
N ALA A 51 5.10 3.33 6.93
CA ALA A 51 5.10 3.11 8.37
C ALA A 51 5.84 1.83 8.78
N ALA A 52 5.68 0.75 7.99
CA ALA A 52 6.42 -0.50 8.21
C ALA A 52 7.94 -0.34 7.98
N ARG A 53 8.36 0.38 6.92
CA ARG A 53 9.78 0.63 6.63
C ARG A 53 10.43 1.50 7.71
N GLU A 54 9.80 2.60 8.09
CA GLU A 54 10.29 3.46 9.16
C GLU A 54 10.45 2.70 10.48
N ARG A 55 9.54 1.76 10.77
CA ARG A 55 9.68 0.87 11.94
C ARG A 55 10.89 -0.06 11.81
N MET A 56 11.04 -0.75 10.68
CA MET A 56 12.18 -1.65 10.45
C MET A 56 13.52 -0.90 10.49
N GLU A 57 13.57 0.33 9.97
CA GLU A 57 14.77 1.18 10.02
C GLU A 57 15.14 1.59 11.44
N ARG A 58 14.16 1.91 12.29
CA ARG A 58 14.41 2.18 13.71
C ARG A 58 14.94 0.95 14.44
N GLU A 59 14.33 -0.22 14.22
CA GLU A 59 14.72 -1.48 14.88
C GLU A 59 16.08 -2.01 14.40
N ALA A 60 16.50 -1.72 13.16
CA ALA A 60 17.80 -2.12 12.64
C ALA A 60 18.97 -1.24 13.14
N GLY A 61 18.65 -0.06 13.68
CA GLY A 61 19.62 0.88 14.24
C GLY A 61 19.86 0.72 15.75
N GLU A 62 19.12 -0.18 16.42
CA GLU A 62 19.27 -0.57 17.83
C GLU A 62 20.10 -1.84 17.98
#